data_AF-A0A4P8GUJ6-F1
#
_entry.id   AF-A0A4P8GUJ6-F1
#
_cell.length_a   1.000
_cell.length_b   1.000
_cell.length_c   1.000
_cell.angle_alpha   90.00
_cell.angle_beta   90.00
_cell.angle_gamma   90.00
#
_symmetry.space_group_name_H-M   'P 1'
#
loop_
_entity.id
_entity.type
_entity.pdbx_description
1 polymer ?
#
loop_
_entity_poly.entity_id
_entity_poly.type
_entity_poly.pdbx_seq_one_letter_code
_entity_poly.pdbx_strand_id
1 'polypeptide(L)'
;MTRTWIGPDDIEALGIGCAVLGTGGGGDVGSSVLAAQDSIRRYGNVALVRPSDLPADGIVMPMSIIGAPTAGMEILGSGDEPAQLRQEVEKATGRKVVAVMAAEIGGANGVSPVGWASRLGLPLLDADGIGRAFPELQMISMNVAGISPGTLFLTDAIGNVGSLVTVSPEWSERWARAVCIASGANAVMADYLMTPGEAARATVQGTVSQALSLGRIVQNSQDPITELIAELSAVALISGKIVDVDRTTRDGFIRGTITVEGLGNDHGRRIEVQVQNEYLLAIEGPALLASVPDLITIFDTATSMPIATESLRYGQRITVLAWPSDPVWRTAAGLATAGPAAFGYKHSFTPVEEQHADSIR
;
A
#
# COMPACT_ATOMS: atom_id res chain seq x y z
N MET A 1 14.36 25.86 3.27
CA MET A 1 13.90 24.49 3.55
C MET A 1 14.80 23.53 2.81
N THR A 2 15.48 22.64 3.51
CA THR A 2 16.25 21.55 2.93
C THR A 2 15.25 20.58 2.29
N ARG A 3 15.20 20.56 0.96
CA ARG A 3 14.40 19.57 0.22
C ARG A 3 15.12 18.23 0.28
N THR A 4 14.44 17.20 0.76
CA THR A 4 14.89 15.81 0.62
C THR A 4 14.64 15.40 -0.83
N TRP A 5 15.56 14.65 -1.43
CA TRP A 5 15.44 14.15 -2.80
C TRP A 5 15.46 12.64 -2.79
N ILE A 6 14.64 12.02 -3.63
CA ILE A 6 14.70 10.59 -3.93
C ILE A 6 15.52 10.44 -5.22
N GLY A 7 16.67 9.79 -5.09
CA GLY A 7 17.59 9.49 -6.18
C GLY A 7 17.64 7.99 -6.52
N PRO A 8 18.51 7.60 -7.46
CA PRO A 8 18.65 6.20 -7.88
C PRO A 8 18.96 5.23 -6.74
N ASP A 9 19.78 5.65 -5.78
CA ASP A 9 20.23 4.82 -4.65
C ASP A 9 19.12 4.59 -3.60
N ASP A 10 18.01 5.34 -3.68
CA ASP A 10 16.90 5.23 -2.74
C ASP A 10 15.82 4.24 -3.21
N ILE A 11 15.77 3.90 -4.50
CA ILE A 11 14.61 3.20 -5.08
C ILE A 11 14.50 1.74 -4.63
N GLU A 12 15.62 1.06 -4.46
CA GLU A 12 15.61 -0.33 -3.97
C GLU A 12 15.11 -0.38 -2.53
N ALA A 13 15.65 0.48 -1.66
CA ALA A 13 15.17 0.61 -0.28
C ALA A 13 13.68 1.00 -0.25
N LEU A 14 13.25 1.98 -1.05
CA LEU A 14 11.85 2.35 -1.13
C LEU A 14 10.97 1.15 -1.52
N GLY A 15 11.38 0.38 -2.52
CA GLY A 15 10.66 -0.83 -2.94
C GLY A 15 10.50 -1.85 -1.81
N ILE A 16 11.58 -2.13 -1.08
CA ILE A 16 11.53 -3.03 0.07
C ILE A 16 10.59 -2.49 1.16
N GLY A 17 10.69 -1.21 1.50
CA GLY A 17 9.84 -0.56 2.49
C GLY A 17 8.36 -0.56 2.11
N CYS A 18 8.04 -0.25 0.86
CA CYS A 18 6.68 -0.34 0.32
C CYS A 18 6.16 -1.78 0.41
N ALA A 19 6.99 -2.80 0.17
CA ALA A 19 6.59 -4.19 0.35
C ALA A 19 6.37 -4.58 1.82
N VAL A 20 7.13 -4.00 2.77
CA VAL A 20 6.88 -4.16 4.22
C VAL A 20 5.52 -3.59 4.61
N LEU A 21 5.20 -2.38 4.13
CA LEU A 21 3.93 -1.69 4.39
C LEU A 21 2.77 -2.26 3.58
N GLY A 22 3.03 -3.03 2.52
CA GLY A 22 2.03 -3.61 1.64
C GLY A 22 1.20 -4.71 2.29
N THR A 23 1.62 -5.27 3.43
CA THR A 23 0.88 -6.35 4.12
C THR A 23 0.52 -7.51 3.20
N GLY A 24 1.40 -7.84 2.25
CA GLY A 24 1.20 -8.87 1.24
C GLY A 24 0.43 -8.44 -0.02
N GLY A 25 -0.12 -7.22 -0.05
CA GLY A 25 -0.81 -6.62 -1.18
C GLY A 25 -0.09 -5.39 -1.76
N GLY A 26 -0.82 -4.52 -2.45
CA GLY A 26 -0.29 -3.35 -3.16
C GLY A 26 0.50 -3.66 -4.45
N GLY A 27 0.63 -4.94 -4.80
CA GLY A 27 1.32 -5.44 -6.00
C GLY A 27 2.82 -5.65 -5.84
N ASP A 28 3.38 -6.53 -6.68
CA ASP A 28 4.83 -6.80 -6.71
C ASP A 28 5.64 -5.54 -7.05
N VAL A 29 6.69 -5.27 -6.28
CA VAL A 29 7.48 -4.04 -6.40
C VAL A 29 8.53 -4.11 -7.52
N GLY A 30 8.86 -5.29 -8.05
CA GLY A 30 10.03 -5.50 -8.89
C GLY A 30 10.00 -4.69 -10.18
N SER A 31 8.88 -4.74 -10.92
CA SER A 31 8.71 -3.97 -12.16
C SER A 31 8.66 -2.46 -11.89
N SER A 32 7.98 -2.04 -10.81
CA SER A 32 7.90 -0.64 -10.40
C SER A 32 9.24 -0.05 -9.98
N VAL A 33 10.10 -0.82 -9.30
CA VAL A 33 11.48 -0.40 -8.94
C VAL A 33 12.28 -0.13 -10.21
N LEU A 34 12.25 -1.06 -11.18
CA LEU A 34 12.95 -0.89 -12.45
C LEU A 34 12.44 0.33 -13.25
N ALA A 35 11.12 0.51 -13.30
CA ALA A 35 10.49 1.64 -13.99
C ALA A 35 10.82 2.99 -13.33
N ALA A 36 10.84 3.06 -12.00
CA ALA A 36 11.21 4.25 -11.25
C ALA A 36 12.70 4.59 -11.44
N GLN A 37 13.59 3.58 -11.41
CA GLN A 37 15.02 3.77 -11.70
C GLN A 37 15.26 4.31 -13.11
N ASP A 38 14.59 3.73 -14.12
CA ASP A 38 14.70 4.23 -15.50
C ASP A 38 14.16 5.66 -15.64
N SER A 39 13.04 5.97 -14.99
CA SER A 39 12.46 7.31 -14.99
C SER A 39 13.41 8.34 -14.37
N ILE A 40 13.98 8.06 -13.19
CA ILE A 40 14.96 8.96 -12.56
C ILE A 40 16.19 9.15 -13.44
N ARG A 41 16.68 8.08 -14.09
CA ARG A 41 17.83 8.17 -15.00
C ARG A 41 17.55 9.10 -16.19
N ARG A 42 16.31 9.11 -16.70
CA ARG A 42 15.91 9.90 -17.88
C ARG A 42 15.48 11.32 -17.55
N TYR A 43 14.78 11.51 -16.43
CA TYR A 43 14.07 12.76 -16.11
C TYR A 43 14.57 13.45 -14.83
N GLY A 44 15.38 12.77 -14.02
CA GLY A 44 16.05 13.32 -12.85
C GLY A 44 15.40 12.93 -11.51
N ASN A 45 16.07 13.32 -10.43
CA ASN A 45 15.65 13.03 -9.06
C ASN A 45 14.32 13.73 -8.72
N VAL A 46 13.60 13.17 -7.76
CA VAL A 46 12.29 13.67 -7.33
C VAL A 46 12.43 14.38 -6.00
N ALA A 47 11.92 15.62 -5.91
CA ALA A 47 11.85 16.33 -4.63
C ALA A 47 10.73 15.72 -3.78
N LEU A 48 11.06 15.30 -2.57
CA LEU A 48 10.11 14.87 -1.56
C LEU A 48 9.69 16.08 -0.73
N VAL A 49 8.39 16.37 -0.69
CA VAL A 49 7.85 17.60 -0.11
C VAL A 49 6.73 17.33 0.88
N ARG A 50 6.44 18.30 1.73
CA ARG A 50 5.27 18.31 2.63
C ARG A 50 4.16 19.17 2.05
N PRO A 51 2.91 19.03 2.53
CA PRO A 51 1.81 19.88 2.05
C PRO A 51 2.09 21.39 2.19
N SER A 52 2.82 21.80 3.24
CA SER A 52 3.22 23.19 3.49
C SER A 52 4.19 23.78 2.45
N ASP A 53 4.85 22.94 1.66
CA ASP A 53 5.83 23.36 0.67
C ASP A 53 5.19 23.63 -0.70
N LEU A 54 3.89 23.35 -0.84
CA LEU A 54 3.15 23.42 -2.10
C LEU A 54 2.29 24.70 -2.21
N PRO A 55 2.03 25.19 -3.44
CA PRO A 55 1.08 26.28 -3.67
C PRO A 55 -0.33 25.91 -3.21
N ALA A 56 -0.93 26.71 -2.33
CA ALA A 56 -2.23 26.41 -1.71
C ALA A 56 -3.39 26.22 -2.70
N ASP A 57 -3.32 26.87 -3.87
CA ASP A 57 -4.29 26.80 -4.95
C ASP A 57 -3.98 25.71 -6.00
N GLY A 58 -2.94 24.91 -5.79
CA GLY A 58 -2.63 23.73 -6.61
C GLY A 58 -3.50 22.51 -6.30
N ILE A 59 -3.35 21.48 -7.12
CA ILE A 59 -3.91 20.13 -6.92
C ILE A 59 -2.78 19.15 -6.59
N VAL A 60 -2.92 18.44 -5.48
CA VAL A 60 -2.23 17.19 -5.22
C VAL A 60 -3.01 16.10 -5.94
N MET A 61 -2.30 15.29 -6.73
CA MET A 61 -2.87 14.21 -7.54
C MET A 61 -2.42 12.86 -6.99
N PRO A 62 -3.22 12.23 -6.10
CA PRO A 62 -3.04 10.83 -5.75
C PRO A 62 -3.10 9.98 -7.01
N MET A 63 -2.21 9.00 -7.09
CA MET A 63 -2.17 8.05 -8.19
C MET A 63 -1.96 6.63 -7.67
N SER A 64 -2.56 5.67 -8.37
CA SER A 64 -2.41 4.24 -8.11
C SER A 64 -2.56 3.43 -9.40
N ILE A 65 -2.17 2.17 -9.32
CA ILE A 65 -2.51 1.12 -10.28
C ILE A 65 -3.71 0.37 -9.70
N ILE A 66 -4.77 0.22 -10.50
CA ILE A 66 -5.91 -0.65 -10.22
C ILE A 66 -5.85 -1.87 -11.13
N GLY A 67 -6.04 -3.07 -10.58
CA GLY A 67 -6.04 -4.29 -11.36
C GLY A 67 -5.82 -5.55 -10.56
N ALA A 68 -5.62 -6.65 -11.28
CA ALA A 68 -5.20 -7.90 -10.68
C ALA A 68 -3.67 -7.88 -10.52
N PRO A 69 -3.09 -8.11 -9.33
CA PRO A 69 -1.64 -8.14 -9.13
C PRO A 69 -0.92 -9.08 -10.10
N THR A 70 -1.54 -10.23 -10.40
CA THR A 70 -1.01 -11.19 -11.37
C THR A 70 -0.93 -10.66 -12.79
N ALA A 71 -1.91 -9.86 -13.22
CA ALA A 71 -1.89 -9.21 -14.54
C ALA A 71 -0.85 -8.08 -14.58
N GLY A 72 -0.69 -7.32 -13.49
CA GLY A 72 0.30 -6.24 -13.39
C GLY A 72 1.75 -6.70 -13.45
N MET A 73 2.04 -7.98 -13.17
CA MET A 73 3.38 -8.54 -13.39
C MET A 73 3.72 -8.70 -14.88
N GLU A 74 2.73 -8.87 -15.76
CA GLU A 74 2.93 -9.11 -17.20
C GLU A 74 2.63 -7.88 -18.06
N ILE A 75 1.72 -7.00 -17.62
CA ILE A 75 1.34 -5.78 -18.32
C ILE A 75 2.21 -4.62 -17.83
N LEU A 76 3.23 -4.30 -18.61
CA LEU A 76 4.05 -3.12 -18.39
C LEU A 76 3.33 -1.88 -18.94
N GLY A 77 3.37 -0.79 -18.17
CA GLY A 77 2.87 0.51 -18.63
C GLY A 77 3.68 1.07 -19.81
N SER A 78 3.04 1.89 -20.63
CA SER A 78 3.67 2.67 -21.70
C SER A 78 4.62 3.76 -21.16
N GLY A 79 4.36 4.21 -19.93
CA GLY A 79 5.02 5.32 -19.28
C GLY A 79 4.34 6.68 -19.56
N ASP A 80 3.41 6.76 -20.51
CA ASP A 80 2.69 8.01 -20.83
C ASP A 80 1.47 8.26 -19.94
N GLU A 81 1.05 7.27 -19.17
CA GLU A 81 -0.13 7.30 -18.31
C GLU A 81 -0.17 8.52 -17.36
N PRO A 82 0.93 8.88 -16.66
CA PRO A 82 0.91 10.03 -15.76
C PRO A 82 0.68 11.36 -16.47
N ALA A 83 1.20 11.51 -17.69
CA ALA A 83 1.03 12.73 -18.47
C ALA A 83 -0.41 12.87 -18.99
N GLN A 84 -1.00 11.76 -19.44
CA GLN A 84 -2.39 11.70 -19.87
C GLN A 84 -3.34 12.02 -18.72
N LEU A 85 -3.15 11.40 -17.55
CA LEU A 85 -3.96 11.66 -16.36
C LEU A 85 -3.84 13.11 -15.91
N ARG A 86 -2.61 13.65 -15.82
CA ARG A 86 -2.40 15.06 -15.49
C ARG A 86 -3.17 15.99 -16.42
N GLN A 87 -3.12 15.73 -17.73
CA GLN A 87 -3.81 16.56 -18.72
C GLN A 87 -5.33 16.59 -18.48
N GLU A 88 -5.94 15.43 -18.27
CA GLU A 88 -7.39 15.36 -18.03
C GLU A 88 -7.78 15.94 -16.66
N VAL A 89 -6.96 15.75 -15.64
CA VAL A 89 -7.14 16.38 -14.31
C VAL A 89 -7.08 17.91 -14.42
N GLU A 90 -6.06 18.49 -15.05
CA GLU A 90 -5.92 19.94 -15.21
C GLU A 90 -7.06 20.52 -16.06
N LYS A 91 -7.49 19.80 -17.10
CA LYS A 91 -8.62 20.18 -17.96
C LYS A 91 -9.95 20.16 -17.22
N ALA A 92 -10.23 19.13 -16.42
CA ALA A 92 -11.48 19.00 -15.69
C ALA A 92 -11.59 19.96 -14.51
N THR A 93 -10.47 20.24 -13.83
CA THR A 93 -10.44 21.10 -12.63
C THR A 93 -10.16 22.56 -12.93
N GLY A 94 -9.56 22.88 -14.08
CA GLY A 94 -9.06 24.22 -14.41
C GLY A 94 -7.88 24.66 -13.53
N ARG A 95 -7.28 23.75 -12.75
CA ARG A 95 -6.20 24.01 -11.79
C ARG A 95 -4.96 23.21 -12.17
N LYS A 96 -3.79 23.67 -11.72
CA LYS A 96 -2.52 22.99 -11.98
C LYS A 96 -2.26 21.89 -10.97
N VAL A 97 -1.79 20.75 -11.45
CA VAL A 97 -1.24 19.70 -10.59
C VAL A 97 0.14 20.16 -10.12
N VAL A 98 0.32 20.21 -8.80
CA VAL A 98 1.54 20.73 -8.15
C VAL A 98 2.36 19.64 -7.47
N ALA A 99 1.79 18.46 -7.24
CA ALA A 99 2.48 17.29 -6.72
C ALA A 99 1.77 16.00 -7.11
N VAL A 100 2.55 14.93 -7.25
CA VAL A 100 2.05 13.55 -7.26
C VAL A 100 2.04 13.03 -5.82
N MET A 101 1.11 12.14 -5.48
CA MET A 101 1.08 11.42 -4.21
C MET A 101 0.77 9.95 -4.49
N ALA A 102 1.31 9.03 -3.71
CA ALA A 102 0.80 7.66 -3.73
C ALA A 102 -0.64 7.65 -3.17
N ALA A 103 -1.58 6.98 -3.82
CA ALA A 103 -2.88 6.74 -3.18
C ALA A 103 -2.72 5.75 -2.00
N GLU A 104 -1.77 4.81 -2.14
CA GLU A 104 -1.47 3.72 -1.24
C GLU A 104 0.06 3.52 -1.20
N ILE A 105 0.68 3.49 -0.02
CA ILE A 105 2.14 3.29 0.10
C ILE A 105 2.57 1.82 -0.08
N GLY A 106 1.63 0.88 0.05
CA GLY A 106 1.87 -0.55 -0.07
C GLY A 106 2.27 -0.98 -1.48
N GLY A 107 3.30 -1.83 -1.57
CA GLY A 107 3.69 -2.50 -2.81
C GLY A 107 4.04 -1.57 -3.98
N ALA A 108 3.71 -1.99 -5.19
CA ALA A 108 3.93 -1.25 -6.43
C ALA A 108 3.31 0.16 -6.43
N ASN A 109 2.18 0.35 -5.74
CA ASN A 109 1.49 1.63 -5.62
C ASN A 109 2.30 2.68 -4.85
N GLY A 110 3.16 2.27 -3.92
CA GLY A 110 4.08 3.19 -3.22
C GLY A 110 5.31 3.57 -4.05
N VAL A 111 5.76 2.69 -4.94
CA VAL A 111 7.00 2.88 -5.72
C VAL A 111 6.75 3.65 -7.01
N SER A 112 5.71 3.27 -7.76
CA SER A 112 5.41 3.80 -9.10
C SER A 112 5.27 5.34 -9.15
N PRO A 113 4.66 6.00 -8.13
CA PRO A 113 4.57 7.46 -8.05
C PRO A 113 5.90 8.20 -8.14
N VAL A 114 7.02 7.60 -7.71
CA VAL A 114 8.35 8.23 -7.87
C VAL A 114 8.70 8.36 -9.36
N GLY A 115 8.53 7.28 -10.13
CA GLY A 115 8.79 7.30 -11.57
C GLY A 115 7.87 8.28 -12.30
N TRP A 116 6.59 8.31 -11.92
CA TRP A 116 5.60 9.24 -12.47
C TRP A 116 5.94 10.70 -12.15
N ALA A 117 6.28 11.01 -10.90
CA ALA A 117 6.68 12.35 -10.48
C ALA A 117 7.93 12.82 -11.23
N SER A 118 8.94 11.95 -11.36
CA SER A 118 10.16 12.20 -12.13
C SER A 118 9.85 12.57 -13.57
N ARG A 119 9.05 11.75 -14.27
CA ARG A 119 8.63 12.00 -15.66
C ARG A 119 7.85 13.31 -15.82
N LEU A 120 6.96 13.61 -14.88
CA LEU A 120 6.13 14.82 -14.91
C LEU A 120 6.89 16.10 -14.54
N GLY A 121 8.12 15.98 -14.00
CA GLY A 121 8.86 17.10 -13.43
C GLY A 121 8.16 17.72 -12.22
N LEU A 122 7.45 16.90 -11.44
CA LEU A 122 6.70 17.31 -10.26
C LEU A 122 7.33 16.73 -8.97
N PRO A 123 7.17 17.40 -7.82
CA PRO A 123 7.53 16.79 -6.55
C PRO A 123 6.58 15.64 -6.19
N LEU A 124 7.07 14.74 -5.34
CA LEU A 124 6.28 13.71 -4.67
C LEU A 124 5.95 14.19 -3.26
N LEU A 125 4.68 14.10 -2.88
CA LEU A 125 4.24 14.38 -1.52
C LEU A 125 4.66 13.23 -0.59
N ASP A 126 5.27 13.56 0.55
CA ASP A 126 5.61 12.59 1.60
C ASP A 126 4.37 12.22 2.42
N ALA A 127 3.44 11.55 1.76
CA ALA A 127 2.19 11.07 2.32
C ALA A 127 1.55 10.05 1.36
N ASP A 128 0.60 9.28 1.87
CA ASP A 128 -0.33 8.51 1.07
C ASP A 128 -1.73 8.51 1.70
N GLY A 129 -2.68 7.88 1.03
CA GLY A 129 -4.05 7.78 1.51
C GLY A 129 -4.30 6.65 2.49
N ILE A 130 -3.33 5.76 2.76
CA ILE A 130 -3.58 4.53 3.51
C ILE A 130 -2.59 4.28 4.66
N GLY A 131 -1.28 4.42 4.43
CA GLY A 131 -0.24 4.01 5.37
C GLY A 131 0.02 2.49 5.42
N ARG A 132 -0.74 1.73 4.64
CA ARG A 132 -0.63 0.29 4.37
C ARG A 132 -1.21 -0.01 2.99
N ALA A 133 -1.56 -1.26 2.70
CA ALA A 133 -2.45 -1.58 1.58
C ALA A 133 -3.87 -1.98 2.02
N PHE A 134 -4.87 -1.66 1.19
CA PHE A 134 -6.23 -2.14 1.28
C PHE A 134 -6.82 -2.46 -0.11
N PRO A 135 -7.78 -3.40 -0.20
CA PRO A 135 -8.18 -3.92 -1.50
C PRO A 135 -9.20 -3.05 -2.27
N GLU A 136 -9.88 -2.12 -1.61
CA GLU A 136 -11.01 -1.37 -2.20
C GLU A 136 -10.81 0.15 -2.09
N LEU A 137 -11.20 0.90 -3.13
CA LEU A 137 -10.93 2.34 -3.25
C LEU A 137 -11.49 3.19 -2.10
N GLN A 138 -12.62 2.82 -1.52
CA GLN A 138 -13.19 3.56 -0.39
C GLN A 138 -12.38 3.40 0.90
N MET A 139 -11.48 2.43 0.98
CA MET A 139 -10.62 2.17 2.14
C MET A 139 -9.41 3.12 2.14
N ILE A 140 -9.70 4.42 2.15
CA ILE A 140 -8.70 5.48 2.07
C ILE A 140 -9.00 6.59 3.09
N SER A 141 -7.97 7.15 3.70
CA SER A 141 -8.06 8.11 4.81
C SER A 141 -8.83 9.36 4.41
N MET A 142 -8.76 9.76 3.14
CA MET A 142 -9.54 10.86 2.59
C MET A 142 -11.05 10.61 2.72
N ASN A 143 -11.50 9.38 2.45
CA ASN A 143 -12.90 9.00 2.62
C ASN A 143 -13.30 9.04 4.10
N VAL A 144 -12.44 8.55 5.01
CA VAL A 144 -12.65 8.64 6.46
C VAL A 144 -12.76 10.09 6.93
N ALA A 145 -12.00 11.00 6.32
CA ALA A 145 -12.05 12.43 6.57
C ALA A 145 -13.23 13.17 5.88
N GLY A 146 -14.10 12.45 5.15
CA GLY A 146 -15.25 13.01 4.46
C GLY A 146 -14.92 13.73 3.15
N ILE A 147 -13.73 13.52 2.58
CA ILE A 147 -13.37 13.99 1.24
C ILE A 147 -13.97 13.03 0.21
N SER A 148 -14.66 13.58 -0.79
CA SER A 148 -15.21 12.80 -1.90
C SER A 148 -14.11 12.37 -2.87
N PRO A 149 -14.19 11.17 -3.50
CA PRO A 149 -13.30 10.79 -4.59
C PRO A 149 -13.37 11.76 -5.78
N GLY A 150 -14.47 12.51 -5.91
CA GLY A 150 -14.67 13.44 -7.00
C GLY A 150 -14.82 12.74 -8.35
N THR A 151 -14.19 13.31 -9.38
CA THR A 151 -14.08 12.63 -10.69
C THR A 151 -12.88 11.71 -10.66
N LEU A 152 -13.07 10.44 -11.00
CA LEU A 152 -11.99 9.48 -11.18
C LEU A 152 -11.49 9.57 -12.61
N PHE A 153 -10.17 9.51 -12.79
CA PHE A 153 -9.52 9.49 -14.10
C PHE A 153 -8.75 8.19 -14.22
N LEU A 154 -8.99 7.42 -15.28
CA LEU A 154 -8.31 6.16 -15.54
C LEU A 154 -7.66 6.20 -16.92
N THR A 155 -6.50 5.58 -17.03
CA THR A 155 -5.86 5.31 -18.32
C THR A 155 -5.26 3.92 -18.36
N ASP A 156 -5.24 3.30 -19.54
CA ASP A 156 -4.64 1.99 -19.75
C ASP A 156 -3.30 2.07 -20.49
N ALA A 157 -2.61 0.93 -20.57
CA ALA A 157 -1.28 0.85 -21.18
C ALA A 157 -1.26 1.14 -22.69
N ILE A 158 -2.42 1.22 -23.36
CA ILE A 158 -2.52 1.56 -24.80
C ILE A 158 -3.01 2.98 -25.04
N GLY A 159 -3.28 3.75 -23.98
CA GLY A 159 -3.58 5.17 -24.02
C GLY A 159 -5.05 5.54 -24.11
N ASN A 160 -5.98 4.60 -23.83
CA ASN A 160 -7.38 5.00 -23.63
C ASN A 160 -7.50 5.75 -22.31
N VAL A 161 -8.17 6.90 -22.32
CA VAL A 161 -8.40 7.70 -21.12
C VAL A 161 -9.90 7.86 -20.88
N GLY A 162 -10.33 7.61 -19.65
CA GLY A 162 -11.72 7.73 -19.21
C GLY A 162 -11.84 8.54 -17.93
N SER A 163 -12.96 9.25 -17.78
CA SER A 163 -13.33 9.94 -16.55
C SER A 163 -14.68 9.44 -16.04
N LEU A 164 -14.80 9.18 -14.74
CA LEU A 164 -16.00 8.65 -14.11
C LEU A 164 -16.48 9.59 -13.01
N VAL A 165 -17.79 9.86 -12.98
CA VAL A 165 -18.45 10.58 -11.89
C VAL A 165 -19.47 9.64 -11.29
N THR A 166 -19.32 9.33 -10.01
CA THR A 166 -20.11 8.32 -9.30
C THR A 166 -20.83 8.94 -8.12
N VAL A 167 -21.84 8.21 -7.62
CA VAL A 167 -22.72 8.69 -6.55
C VAL A 167 -22.18 8.41 -5.14
N SER A 168 -21.20 7.50 -5.02
CA SER A 168 -20.54 7.17 -3.76
C SER A 168 -19.17 6.50 -4.01
N PRO A 169 -18.27 6.46 -3.02
CA PRO A 169 -16.99 5.75 -3.10
C PRO A 169 -17.13 4.26 -3.49
N GLU A 170 -18.15 3.57 -2.99
CA GLU A 170 -18.40 2.16 -3.32
C GLU A 170 -18.84 1.99 -4.79
N TRP A 171 -19.54 2.99 -5.35
CA TRP A 171 -19.83 3.02 -6.79
C TRP A 171 -18.59 3.36 -7.61
N SER A 172 -17.68 4.19 -7.08
CA SER A 172 -16.37 4.45 -7.69
C SER A 172 -15.58 3.15 -7.87
N GLU A 173 -15.44 2.35 -6.81
CA GLU A 173 -14.83 1.01 -6.84
C GLU A 173 -15.47 0.13 -7.93
N ARG A 174 -16.79 0.02 -7.93
CA ARG A 174 -17.51 -0.83 -8.91
C ARG A 174 -17.27 -0.39 -10.35
N TRP A 175 -17.32 0.91 -10.64
CA TRP A 175 -17.15 1.41 -12.00
C TRP A 175 -15.69 1.37 -12.44
N ALA A 176 -14.76 1.78 -11.58
CA ALA A 176 -13.32 1.72 -11.85
C ALA A 176 -12.88 0.28 -12.14
N ARG A 177 -13.38 -0.71 -11.37
CA ARG A 177 -13.10 -2.13 -11.61
C ARG A 177 -13.64 -2.63 -12.95
N ALA A 178 -14.83 -2.20 -13.35
CA ALA A 178 -15.39 -2.55 -14.66
C ALA A 178 -14.55 -2.00 -15.83
N VAL A 179 -14.08 -0.75 -15.72
CA VAL A 179 -13.17 -0.15 -16.70
C VAL A 179 -11.83 -0.89 -16.72
N CYS A 180 -11.25 -1.14 -15.55
CA CYS A 180 -10.00 -1.88 -15.41
C CYS A 180 -10.06 -3.27 -16.09
N ILE A 181 -11.15 -4.02 -15.91
CA ILE A 181 -11.35 -5.31 -16.59
C ILE A 181 -11.33 -5.12 -18.12
N ALA A 182 -12.03 -4.11 -18.64
CA ALA A 182 -12.05 -3.82 -20.07
C ALA A 182 -10.68 -3.39 -20.61
N SER A 183 -9.85 -2.78 -19.77
CA SER A 183 -8.47 -2.35 -20.06
C SER A 183 -7.42 -3.48 -19.96
N GLY A 184 -7.85 -4.74 -19.82
CA GLY A 184 -6.92 -5.88 -19.70
C GLY A 184 -6.54 -6.20 -18.25
N ALA A 185 -7.38 -5.82 -17.29
CA ALA A 185 -7.19 -6.03 -15.85
C ALA A 185 -6.01 -5.25 -15.23
N ASN A 186 -5.61 -4.14 -15.87
CA ASN A 186 -4.66 -3.16 -15.33
C ASN A 186 -4.99 -1.76 -15.88
N ALA A 187 -5.00 -0.76 -15.01
CA ALA A 187 -5.06 0.65 -15.38
C ALA A 187 -4.36 1.51 -14.32
N VAL A 188 -3.88 2.68 -14.73
CA VAL A 188 -3.43 3.74 -13.81
C VAL A 188 -4.59 4.68 -13.55
N MET A 189 -4.78 5.08 -12.30
CA MET A 189 -5.88 5.94 -11.89
C MET A 189 -5.39 7.14 -11.08
N ALA A 190 -6.13 8.24 -11.19
CA ALA A 190 -6.08 9.37 -10.27
C ALA A 190 -7.49 9.69 -9.75
N ASP A 191 -7.62 9.77 -8.43
CA ASP A 191 -8.84 10.06 -7.70
C ASP A 191 -8.51 10.83 -6.40
N TYR A 192 -9.55 11.22 -5.64
CA TYR A 192 -9.38 11.99 -4.40
C TYR A 192 -8.49 13.24 -4.57
N LEU A 193 -8.64 13.93 -5.69
CA LEU A 193 -7.90 15.16 -5.98
C LEU A 193 -8.15 16.19 -4.88
N MET A 194 -7.07 16.77 -4.37
CA MET A 194 -7.16 17.61 -3.17
C MET A 194 -6.24 18.83 -3.25
N THR A 195 -6.59 19.86 -2.50
CA THR A 195 -5.67 20.97 -2.23
C THR A 195 -4.59 20.53 -1.23
N PRO A 196 -3.42 21.20 -1.18
CA PRO A 196 -2.43 20.91 -0.13
C PRO A 196 -2.98 21.08 1.30
N GLY A 197 -3.90 22.01 1.52
CA GLY A 197 -4.55 22.17 2.82
C GLY A 197 -5.43 20.98 3.21
N GLU A 198 -6.10 20.36 2.24
CA GLU A 198 -6.85 19.12 2.43
C GLU A 198 -5.91 17.93 2.65
N ALA A 199 -4.83 17.83 1.87
CA ALA A 199 -3.81 16.79 2.06
C ALA A 199 -3.26 16.80 3.49
N ALA A 200 -2.92 17.98 4.01
CA ALA A 200 -2.39 18.13 5.36
C ALA A 200 -3.29 17.58 6.48
N ARG A 201 -4.61 17.49 6.26
CA ARG A 201 -5.59 17.04 7.28
C ARG A 201 -6.17 15.64 7.02
N ALA A 202 -6.02 15.11 5.81
CA ALA A 202 -6.78 13.95 5.37
C ALA A 202 -5.93 12.79 4.83
N THR A 203 -4.60 12.94 4.76
CA THR A 203 -3.68 11.88 4.31
C THR A 203 -2.79 11.43 5.46
N VAL A 204 -2.29 10.20 5.37
CA VAL A 204 -1.28 9.65 6.30
C VAL A 204 0.08 10.25 5.93
N GLN A 205 0.67 11.04 6.83
CA GLN A 205 1.89 11.80 6.55
C GLN A 205 3.16 10.97 6.77
N GLY A 206 4.20 11.24 5.99
CA GLY A 206 5.54 10.70 6.20
C GLY A 206 5.76 9.27 5.71
N THR A 207 4.83 8.71 4.94
CA THR A 207 4.83 7.28 4.61
C THR A 207 5.89 6.90 3.58
N VAL A 208 6.28 7.83 2.69
CA VAL A 208 7.41 7.63 1.78
C VAL A 208 8.72 7.63 2.56
N SER A 209 8.89 8.58 3.49
CA SER A 209 10.05 8.62 4.39
C SER A 209 10.13 7.37 5.27
N GLN A 210 9.00 6.89 5.78
CA GLN A 210 8.92 5.65 6.57
C GLN A 210 9.32 4.44 5.73
N ALA A 211 8.78 4.29 4.52
CA ALA A 211 9.15 3.22 3.60
C ALA A 211 10.66 3.21 3.32
N LEU A 212 11.26 4.37 3.05
CA LEU A 212 12.72 4.49 2.88
C LEU A 212 13.49 4.04 4.13
N SER A 213 13.04 4.39 5.33
CA SER A 213 13.65 3.96 6.60
C SER A 213 13.61 2.44 6.72
N LEU A 214 12.42 1.84 6.59
CA LEU A 214 12.21 0.40 6.73
C LEU A 214 13.00 -0.41 5.69
N GLY A 215 13.02 0.05 4.44
CA GLY A 215 13.80 -0.57 3.39
C GLY A 215 15.30 -0.57 3.68
N ARG A 216 15.83 0.53 4.21
CA ARG A 216 17.25 0.63 4.61
C ARG A 216 17.57 -0.28 5.79
N ILE A 217 16.65 -0.49 6.73
CA ILE A 217 16.82 -1.47 7.81
C ILE A 217 16.97 -2.87 7.20
N VAL A 218 16.05 -3.28 6.33
CA VAL A 218 16.09 -4.59 5.66
C VAL A 218 17.36 -4.79 4.85
N GLN A 219 17.81 -3.75 4.14
CA GLN A 219 18.97 -3.85 3.26
C GLN A 219 20.32 -3.87 4.01
N ASN A 220 20.43 -3.11 5.12
CA ASN A 220 21.75 -2.82 5.72
C ASN A 220 21.95 -3.44 7.11
N SER A 221 20.89 -3.85 7.80
CA SER A 221 21.00 -4.44 9.14
C SER A 221 21.55 -5.87 9.07
N GLN A 222 22.29 -6.26 10.12
CA GLN A 222 22.69 -7.65 10.36
C GLN A 222 21.56 -8.49 10.93
N ASP A 223 20.59 -7.86 11.60
CA ASP A 223 19.38 -8.49 12.14
C ASP A 223 18.14 -7.62 11.85
N PRO A 224 17.68 -7.60 10.59
CA PRO A 224 16.59 -6.73 10.19
C PRO A 224 15.29 -6.92 10.97
N ILE A 225 14.95 -8.16 11.33
CA ILE A 225 13.68 -8.43 12.01
C ILE A 225 13.64 -7.78 13.40
N THR A 226 14.73 -7.88 14.15
CA THR A 226 14.83 -7.24 15.48
C THR A 226 14.77 -5.71 15.37
N GLU A 227 15.46 -5.11 14.39
CA GLU A 227 15.41 -3.66 14.17
C GLU A 227 14.03 -3.18 13.69
N LEU A 228 13.37 -3.94 12.80
CA LEU A 228 12.00 -3.66 12.36
C LEU A 228 11.01 -3.72 13.52
N ILE A 229 11.15 -4.71 14.41
CA ILE A 229 10.34 -4.82 15.63
C ILE A 229 10.47 -3.55 16.48
N ALA A 230 11.70 -3.06 16.68
CA ALA A 230 11.93 -1.84 17.45
C ALA A 230 11.36 -0.59 16.76
N GLU A 231 11.60 -0.42 15.45
CA GLU A 231 11.17 0.75 14.68
C GLU A 231 9.64 0.84 14.58
N LEU A 232 8.97 -0.30 14.36
CA LEU A 232 7.51 -0.36 14.16
C LEU A 232 6.72 -0.58 15.44
N SER A 233 7.39 -0.78 16.59
CA SER A 233 6.76 -1.34 17.79
C SER A 233 5.98 -2.62 17.48
N ALA A 234 6.57 -3.49 16.65
CA ALA A 234 5.91 -4.70 16.16
C ALA A 234 5.97 -5.85 17.19
N VAL A 235 5.09 -6.82 17.00
CA VAL A 235 5.07 -8.08 17.74
C VAL A 235 5.36 -9.22 16.77
N ALA A 236 6.30 -10.10 17.13
CA ALA A 236 6.51 -11.35 16.41
C ALA A 236 5.44 -12.35 16.81
N LEU A 237 4.50 -12.64 15.91
CA LEU A 237 3.38 -13.56 16.18
C LEU A 237 3.85 -15.02 16.15
N ILE A 238 4.69 -15.37 15.17
CA ILE A 238 5.29 -16.70 15.03
C ILE A 238 6.54 -16.64 14.13
N SER A 239 7.54 -17.48 14.43
CA SER A 239 8.54 -17.93 13.47
C SER A 239 8.30 -19.41 13.13
N GLY A 240 8.14 -19.73 11.86
CA GLY A 240 7.60 -21.02 11.47
C GLY A 240 7.81 -21.41 10.02
N LYS A 241 7.11 -22.47 9.62
CA LYS A 241 7.06 -22.96 8.25
C LYS A 241 5.62 -23.01 7.76
N ILE A 242 5.40 -22.59 6.53
CA ILE A 242 4.10 -22.73 5.88
C ILE A 242 3.84 -24.22 5.62
N VAL A 243 2.72 -24.73 6.13
CA VAL A 243 2.29 -26.13 5.96
C VAL A 243 1.00 -26.27 5.16
N ASP A 244 0.29 -25.18 4.93
CA ASP A 244 -0.85 -25.17 4.01
C ASP A 244 -1.06 -23.79 3.42
N VAL A 245 -1.52 -23.75 2.17
CA VAL A 245 -1.84 -22.54 1.42
C VAL A 245 -3.11 -22.79 0.64
N ASP A 246 -4.25 -22.41 1.21
CA ASP A 246 -5.52 -22.38 0.51
C ASP A 246 -5.73 -20.99 -0.08
N ARG A 247 -5.86 -20.89 -1.41
CA ARG A 247 -6.07 -19.63 -2.13
C ARG A 247 -7.01 -19.83 -3.30
N THR A 248 -7.99 -18.94 -3.42
CA THR A 248 -8.89 -18.86 -4.57
C THR A 248 -9.08 -17.41 -4.99
N THR A 249 -9.13 -17.15 -6.29
CA THR A 249 -9.48 -15.83 -6.81
C THR A 249 -10.98 -15.74 -7.03
N ARG A 250 -11.64 -14.79 -6.37
CA ARG A 250 -13.09 -14.54 -6.49
C ARG A 250 -13.34 -13.03 -6.52
N ASP A 251 -14.22 -12.58 -7.41
CA ASP A 251 -14.62 -11.18 -7.56
C ASP A 251 -13.45 -10.19 -7.76
N GLY A 252 -12.34 -10.67 -8.34
CA GLY A 252 -11.12 -9.88 -8.55
C GLY A 252 -10.18 -9.78 -7.34
N PHE A 253 -10.43 -10.56 -6.28
CA PHE A 253 -9.60 -10.62 -5.08
C PHE A 253 -9.06 -12.04 -4.84
N ILE A 254 -7.82 -12.14 -4.34
CA ILE A 254 -7.23 -13.38 -3.85
C ILE A 254 -7.70 -13.59 -2.42
N ARG A 255 -8.50 -14.62 -2.14
CA ARG A 255 -8.97 -14.96 -0.80
C ARG A 255 -8.44 -16.32 -0.37
N GLY A 256 -8.12 -16.47 0.90
CA GLY A 256 -7.50 -17.72 1.36
C GLY A 256 -7.12 -17.77 2.82
N THR A 257 -6.55 -18.90 3.22
CA THR A 257 -5.95 -19.12 4.53
C THR A 257 -4.55 -19.70 4.37
N ILE A 258 -3.59 -19.13 5.10
CA ILE A 258 -2.22 -19.63 5.18
C ILE A 258 -2.02 -20.26 6.56
N THR A 259 -1.62 -21.53 6.61
CA THR A 259 -1.32 -22.20 7.87
C THR A 259 0.19 -22.23 8.12
N VAL A 260 0.60 -21.78 9.30
CA VAL A 260 1.99 -21.74 9.74
C VAL A 260 2.17 -22.62 10.97
N GLU A 261 3.11 -23.56 10.91
CA GLU A 261 3.57 -24.32 12.08
C GLU A 261 4.85 -23.70 12.64
N GLY A 262 4.86 -23.47 13.96
CA GLY A 262 5.98 -22.83 14.63
C GLY A 262 7.23 -23.70 14.66
N LEU A 263 8.38 -23.05 14.57
CA LEU A 263 9.70 -23.64 14.65
C LEU A 263 10.49 -23.04 15.83
N GLY A 264 11.52 -23.74 16.29
CA GLY A 264 12.38 -23.24 17.37
C GLY A 264 11.59 -22.97 18.65
N ASN A 265 11.61 -21.71 19.12
CA ASN A 265 10.90 -21.28 20.32
C ASN A 265 9.37 -21.35 20.18
N ASP A 266 8.85 -21.34 18.95
CA ASP A 266 7.43 -21.47 18.66
C ASP A 266 7.00 -22.92 18.39
N HIS A 267 7.88 -23.90 18.60
CA HIS A 267 7.56 -25.31 18.32
C HIS A 267 6.28 -25.77 19.04
N GLY A 268 5.35 -26.34 18.27
CA GLY A 268 4.04 -26.81 18.77
C GLY A 268 2.93 -25.75 18.69
N ARG A 269 3.27 -24.50 18.35
CA ARG A 269 2.30 -23.46 18.01
C ARG A 269 1.87 -23.59 16.56
N ARG A 270 0.64 -23.16 16.27
CA ARG A 270 0.09 -23.13 14.91
C ARG A 270 -0.83 -21.93 14.76
N ILE A 271 -0.57 -21.11 13.75
CA ILE A 271 -1.43 -19.97 13.44
C ILE A 271 -1.97 -20.07 12.02
N GLU A 272 -3.14 -19.47 11.83
CA GLU A 272 -3.78 -19.29 10.54
C GLU A 272 -3.85 -17.79 10.21
N VAL A 273 -3.38 -17.44 9.00
CA VAL A 273 -3.45 -16.07 8.48
C VAL A 273 -4.52 -16.01 7.39
N GLN A 274 -5.56 -15.21 7.59
CA GLN A 274 -6.64 -15.00 6.63
C GLN A 274 -6.28 -13.88 5.66
N VAL A 275 -6.51 -14.11 4.36
CA VAL A 275 -6.09 -13.19 3.30
C VAL A 275 -7.24 -12.75 2.41
N GLN A 276 -7.23 -11.47 2.01
CA GLN A 276 -7.99 -10.92 0.88
C GLN A 276 -7.12 -9.87 0.21
N ASN A 277 -6.30 -10.26 -0.78
CA ASN A 277 -5.15 -9.52 -1.34
C ASN A 277 -4.05 -9.17 -0.32
N GLU A 278 -4.43 -8.75 0.88
CA GLU A 278 -3.57 -8.47 2.02
C GLU A 278 -3.76 -9.50 3.15
N TYR A 279 -2.80 -9.56 4.07
CA TYR A 279 -2.91 -10.28 5.34
C TYR A 279 -3.83 -9.51 6.29
N LEU A 280 -4.98 -10.09 6.63
CA LEU A 280 -6.04 -9.40 7.37
C LEU A 280 -6.13 -9.83 8.82
N LEU A 281 -6.11 -11.13 9.11
CA LEU A 281 -6.22 -11.67 10.46
C LEU A 281 -5.14 -12.72 10.69
N ALA A 282 -4.64 -12.79 11.92
CA ALA A 282 -3.84 -13.90 12.42
C ALA A 282 -4.54 -14.54 13.63
N ILE A 283 -4.73 -15.86 13.61
CA ILE A 283 -5.54 -16.59 14.59
C ILE A 283 -4.76 -17.81 15.09
N GLU A 284 -4.77 -18.06 16.40
CA GLU A 284 -4.24 -19.27 17.04
C GLU A 284 -5.37 -20.00 17.79
N GLY A 285 -5.93 -21.05 17.17
CA GLY A 285 -7.12 -21.72 17.70
C GLY A 285 -8.31 -20.75 17.81
N PRO A 286 -8.89 -20.52 19.00
CA PRO A 286 -9.97 -19.53 19.19
C PRO A 286 -9.44 -18.10 19.40
N ALA A 287 -8.14 -17.91 19.61
CA ALA A 287 -7.56 -16.61 19.94
C ALA A 287 -7.25 -15.82 18.66
N LEU A 288 -7.81 -14.63 18.54
CA LEU A 288 -7.29 -13.64 17.60
C LEU A 288 -5.93 -13.18 18.13
N LEU A 289 -4.93 -13.09 17.25
CA LEU A 289 -3.60 -12.57 17.58
C LEU A 289 -3.41 -11.15 17.02
N ALA A 290 -3.92 -10.89 15.82
CA ALA A 290 -3.91 -9.57 15.21
C ALA A 290 -5.05 -9.50 14.17
N SER A 291 -5.54 -8.29 13.93
CA SER A 291 -6.50 -8.03 12.86
C SER A 291 -6.32 -6.65 12.27
N VAL A 292 -6.69 -6.53 11.00
CA VAL A 292 -6.96 -5.27 10.31
C VAL A 292 -7.79 -4.31 11.19
N PRO A 293 -7.49 -2.99 11.23
CA PRO A 293 -6.57 -2.26 10.36
C PRO A 293 -5.08 -2.38 10.69
N ASP A 294 -4.70 -2.94 11.85
CA ASP A 294 -3.29 -3.17 12.18
C ASP A 294 -2.61 -4.03 11.11
N LEU A 295 -1.34 -3.73 10.86
CA LEU A 295 -0.59 -4.34 9.78
C LEU A 295 -0.14 -5.73 10.19
N ILE A 296 -0.22 -6.67 9.26
CA ILE A 296 0.37 -8.00 9.37
C ILE A 296 1.26 -8.17 8.14
N THR A 297 2.53 -8.50 8.34
CA THR A 297 3.46 -8.78 7.24
C THR A 297 4.22 -10.06 7.51
N ILE A 298 4.33 -10.87 6.46
CA ILE A 298 5.06 -12.12 6.47
C ILE A 298 6.41 -11.89 5.80
N PHE A 299 7.48 -12.25 6.50
CA PHE A 299 8.86 -12.14 6.04
C PHE A 299 9.44 -13.52 5.78
N ASP A 300 10.27 -13.67 4.75
CA ASP A 300 11.14 -14.83 4.62
C ASP A 300 12.18 -14.82 5.75
N THR A 301 12.27 -15.91 6.52
CA THR A 301 13.16 -15.95 7.69
C THR A 301 14.64 -15.89 7.32
N ALA A 302 15.03 -16.35 6.12
CA ALA A 302 16.43 -16.38 5.72
C ALA A 302 16.90 -15.04 5.16
N THR A 303 16.03 -14.32 4.44
CA THR A 303 16.41 -13.07 3.77
C THR A 303 15.82 -11.81 4.42
N SER A 304 14.90 -11.96 5.39
CA SER A 304 14.12 -10.86 5.98
C SER A 304 13.34 -10.03 4.94
N MET A 305 13.07 -10.61 3.77
CA MET A 305 12.32 -9.94 2.72
C MET A 305 10.82 -10.15 2.94
N PRO A 306 9.99 -9.10 2.80
CA PRO A 306 8.54 -9.25 2.85
C PRO A 306 8.05 -10.12 1.69
N ILE A 307 7.04 -10.96 1.95
CA ILE A 307 6.48 -11.90 0.97
C ILE A 307 5.06 -11.45 0.61
N ALA A 308 4.82 -11.22 -0.68
CA ALA A 308 3.49 -10.95 -1.23
C ALA A 308 2.56 -12.18 -1.15
N THR A 309 1.24 -11.97 -1.07
CA THR A 309 0.27 -13.07 -0.87
C THR A 309 0.30 -14.09 -2.02
N GLU A 310 0.52 -13.65 -3.26
CA GLU A 310 0.65 -14.48 -4.46
C GLU A 310 1.98 -15.27 -4.49
N SER A 311 2.98 -14.86 -3.71
CA SER A 311 4.33 -15.45 -3.68
C SER A 311 4.50 -16.51 -2.59
N LEU A 312 3.53 -16.65 -1.66
CA LEU A 312 3.58 -17.68 -0.62
C LEU A 312 3.53 -19.11 -1.20
N ARG A 313 4.35 -20.01 -0.66
CA ARG A 313 4.47 -21.42 -1.06
C ARG A 313 4.60 -22.31 0.16
N TYR A 314 4.05 -23.52 0.05
CA TYR A 314 4.28 -24.58 1.03
C TYR A 314 5.79 -24.77 1.29
N GLY A 315 6.16 -24.94 2.55
CA GLY A 315 7.52 -25.23 2.97
C GLY A 315 8.43 -24.02 3.17
N GLN A 316 8.01 -22.81 2.78
CA GLN A 316 8.75 -21.58 3.09
C GLN A 316 8.85 -21.39 4.60
N ARG A 317 10.03 -20.95 5.06
CA ARG A 317 10.26 -20.55 6.44
C ARG A 317 10.01 -19.06 6.56
N ILE A 318 9.14 -18.68 7.48
CA ILE A 318 8.65 -17.32 7.59
C ILE A 318 8.63 -16.84 9.03
N THR A 319 8.69 -15.52 9.17
CA THR A 319 8.39 -14.82 10.41
C THR A 319 7.20 -13.91 10.16
N VAL A 320 6.17 -14.00 11.01
CA VAL A 320 4.98 -13.16 10.91
C VAL A 320 5.07 -12.08 11.97
N LEU A 321 5.07 -10.82 11.53
CA LEU A 321 5.02 -9.66 12.41
C LEU A 321 3.66 -8.97 12.30
N ALA A 322 3.20 -8.37 13.40
CA ALA A 322 2.07 -7.46 13.40
C ALA A 322 2.39 -6.17 14.15
N TRP A 323 1.88 -5.03 13.68
CA TRP A 323 2.18 -3.72 14.26
C TRP A 323 1.06 -2.69 14.07
N PRO A 324 1.06 -1.60 14.86
CA PRO A 324 0.01 -0.59 14.85
C PRO A 324 -0.26 0.03 13.47
N SER A 325 -1.53 0.21 13.12
CA SER A 325 -1.96 1.07 12.02
C SER A 325 -1.89 2.56 12.38
N ASP A 326 -1.95 3.42 11.37
CA ASP A 326 -2.17 4.85 11.60
C ASP A 326 -3.45 5.10 12.44
N PRO A 327 -3.44 6.07 13.38
CA PRO A 327 -4.60 6.37 14.23
C PRO A 327 -5.91 6.68 13.48
N VAL A 328 -5.85 7.15 12.22
CA VAL A 328 -7.05 7.41 11.42
C VAL A 328 -7.94 6.18 11.30
N TRP A 329 -7.33 4.99 11.21
CA TRP A 329 -8.02 3.71 11.05
C TRP A 329 -8.67 3.21 12.33
N ARG A 330 -8.24 3.72 13.48
CA ARG A 330 -8.71 3.32 14.81
C ARG A 330 -9.89 4.19 15.28
N THR A 331 -10.26 5.21 14.51
CA THR A 331 -11.49 5.97 14.72
C THR A 331 -12.72 5.11 14.40
N ALA A 332 -13.90 5.52 14.88
CA ALA A 332 -15.14 4.81 14.55
C ALA A 332 -15.42 4.75 13.03
N ALA A 333 -15.12 5.84 12.32
CA ALA A 333 -15.26 5.89 10.86
C ALA A 333 -14.21 5.03 10.15
N GLY A 334 -12.95 5.04 10.63
CA GLY A 334 -11.89 4.17 10.14
C GLY A 334 -12.22 2.69 10.30
N LEU A 335 -12.69 2.27 11.49
CA LEU A 335 -13.09 0.89 11.76
C LEU A 335 -14.34 0.46 10.99
N ALA A 336 -15.28 1.38 10.74
CA ALA A 336 -16.42 1.10 9.87
C ALA A 336 -15.99 0.90 8.40
N THR A 337 -14.93 1.59 7.98
CA THR A 337 -14.43 1.56 6.60
C THR A 337 -13.51 0.36 6.34
N ALA A 338 -12.60 0.06 7.25
CA ALA A 338 -11.53 -0.91 7.06
C ALA A 338 -11.24 -1.77 8.32
N GLY A 339 -12.14 -1.82 9.30
CA GLY A 339 -12.04 -2.75 10.42
C GLY A 339 -12.49 -4.17 10.06
N PRO A 340 -12.38 -5.15 10.98
CA PRO A 340 -12.67 -6.55 10.68
C PRO A 340 -14.08 -6.77 10.10
N ALA A 341 -15.07 -6.01 10.58
CA ALA A 341 -16.45 -6.10 10.13
C ALA A 341 -16.63 -5.67 8.66
N ALA A 342 -15.83 -4.71 8.16
CA ALA A 342 -15.86 -4.28 6.76
C ALA A 342 -15.47 -5.41 5.80
N PHE A 343 -14.62 -6.32 6.27
CA PHE A 343 -14.21 -7.54 5.54
C PHE A 343 -15.12 -8.75 5.82
N GLY A 344 -16.21 -8.57 6.58
CA GLY A 344 -17.17 -9.62 6.92
C GLY A 344 -16.76 -10.51 8.10
N TYR A 345 -15.72 -10.15 8.85
CA TYR A 345 -15.33 -10.88 10.05
C TYR A 345 -16.16 -10.47 11.27
N LYS A 346 -16.42 -11.44 12.15
CA LYS A 346 -17.20 -11.21 13.40
C LYS A 346 -16.34 -10.76 14.58
N HIS A 347 -15.04 -10.61 14.38
CA HIS A 347 -14.10 -10.24 15.43
C HIS A 347 -14.22 -8.74 15.75
N SER A 348 -14.07 -8.40 17.02
CA SER A 348 -13.88 -7.01 17.44
C SER A 348 -12.42 -6.63 17.28
N PHE A 349 -12.15 -5.39 16.86
CA PHE A 349 -10.79 -4.87 16.79
C PHE A 349 -10.24 -4.60 18.19
N THR A 350 -9.01 -5.04 18.44
CA THR A 350 -8.19 -4.65 19.59
C THR A 350 -6.82 -4.30 19.04
N PRO A 351 -6.24 -3.13 19.37
CA PRO A 351 -4.91 -2.77 18.92
C PRO A 351 -3.89 -3.83 19.32
N VAL A 352 -2.96 -4.15 18.41
CA VAL A 352 -1.95 -5.20 18.61
C VAL A 352 -1.09 -4.92 19.85
N GLU A 353 -0.81 -3.66 20.16
CA GLU A 353 -0.04 -3.28 21.34
C GLU A 353 -0.78 -3.52 22.66
N GLU A 354 -2.12 -3.47 22.63
CA GLU A 354 -2.96 -3.80 23.79
C GLU A 354 -3.14 -5.32 23.91
N GLN A 355 -3.30 -5.99 22.77
CA GLN A 355 -3.47 -7.44 22.67
C GLN A 355 -2.24 -8.22 23.16
N HIS A 356 -1.05 -7.63 23.01
CA HIS A 356 0.24 -8.21 23.38
C HIS A 356 1.01 -7.37 24.40
N ALA A 357 0.32 -6.66 25.29
CA ALA A 357 0.92 -5.73 26.26
C ALA A 357 2.04 -6.37 27.14
N ASP A 358 1.97 -7.69 27.36
CA ASP A 358 2.98 -8.45 28.12
C ASP A 358 4.24 -8.79 27.31
N SER A 359 4.18 -8.71 25.98
CA SER A 359 5.28 -9.05 25.06
C SER A 359 6.09 -7.83 24.57
N ILE A 360 5.59 -6.61 24.79
CA ILE A 360 6.20 -5.34 24.33
C ILE A 360 7.03 -4.64 25.43
N ARG A 361 7.04 -5.17 26.67
CA ARG A 361 7.83 -4.64 27.80
C ARG A 361 9.22 -5.23 27.91
#